data_AF-A0A832TQY4-F1
#
_entry.id   AF-A0A832TQY4-F1
#
_cell.length_a   1.000
_cell.length_b   1.000
_cell.length_c   1.000
_cell.angle_alpha   90.00
_cell.angle_beta   90.00
_cell.angle_gamma   90.00
#
_symmetry.space_group_name_H-M   'P 1'
#
loop_
_entity.id
_entity.type
_entity.pdbx_description
1 polymer ?
#
loop_
_entity_poly.entity_id
_entity_poly.type
_entity_poly.pdbx_seq_one_letter_code
_entity_poly.pdbx_strand_id
1 'polypeptide(L)'
;ELANGYSELNDPLEQEKRFEEQDKKRRLGDLEAQTIDYDFVNALGYGMPPTGGMGLGIDRLTMILSGFESIKEVILFPQMKRE
;
A
#
# COMPACT_ATOMS: atom_id res chain seq x y z
N GLU A 1 -8.06 -3.64 9.76
CA GLU A 1 -7.79 -4.34 8.49
C GLU A 1 -6.69 -5.38 8.71
N LEU A 2 -6.89 -6.64 8.32
CA LEU A 2 -5.89 -7.70 8.49
C LEU A 2 -5.07 -7.92 7.22
N ALA A 3 -5.75 -8.00 6.08
CA ALA A 3 -5.15 -8.12 4.77
C ALA A 3 -5.90 -7.25 3.76
N ASN A 4 -5.20 -6.86 2.70
CA ASN A 4 -5.76 -6.23 1.51
C ASN A 4 -5.35 -7.07 0.30
N GLY A 5 -6.24 -7.24 -0.67
CA GLY A 5 -5.93 -7.98 -1.89
C GLY A 5 -6.82 -7.55 -3.04
N TYR A 6 -6.26 -7.57 -4.24
CA TYR A 6 -6.92 -7.11 -5.46
C TYR A 6 -6.35 -7.81 -6.69
N SER A 7 -7.14 -7.87 -7.76
CA SER A 7 -6.61 -8.11 -9.09
C SER A 7 -5.81 -6.87 -9.49
N GLU A 8 -4.56 -7.09 -9.88
CA GLU A 8 -3.65 -6.01 -10.25
C GLU A 8 -4.13 -5.29 -11.50
N LEU A 9 -4.06 -3.96 -11.48
CA LEU A 9 -4.25 -3.17 -12.68
C LEU A 9 -3.00 -3.31 -13.55
N ASN A 10 -3.13 -3.98 -14.68
CA ASN A 10 -2.04 -4.20 -15.62
C ASN A 10 -2.15 -3.38 -16.90
N ASP A 11 -3.16 -2.51 -17.03
CA ASP A 11 -3.27 -1.54 -18.13
C ASP A 11 -2.43 -0.29 -17.82
N PRO A 12 -1.33 -0.02 -18.56
CA PRO A 12 -0.45 1.10 -18.30
C PRO A 12 -1.13 2.47 -18.49
N LEU A 13 -2.06 2.61 -19.44
CA LEU A 13 -2.71 3.89 -19.73
C LEU A 13 -3.70 4.27 -18.63
N GLU A 14 -4.45 3.28 -18.13
CA GLU A 14 -5.34 3.48 -16.99
C GLU A 14 -4.55 3.72 -15.71
N GLN A 15 -3.39 3.06 -15.52
CA GLN A 15 -2.52 3.32 -14.36
C GLN A 15 -1.95 4.74 -14.39
N GLU A 16 -1.49 5.22 -15.55
CA GLU A 16 -1.01 6.60 -15.72
C GLU A 16 -2.10 7.61 -15.38
N LYS A 17 -3.32 7.43 -15.92
CA LYS A 17 -4.47 8.29 -15.61
C LYS A 17 -4.76 8.34 -14.11
N ARG A 18 -4.72 7.19 -13.42
CA ARG A 18 -4.92 7.15 -11.96
C ARG A 18 -3.82 7.89 -11.21
N PHE A 19 -2.57 7.79 -11.65
CA PHE A 19 -1.49 8.59 -11.09
C PHE A 19 -1.68 10.10 -11.32
N GLU A 20 -2.16 10.53 -12.49
CA GLU A 20 -2.50 11.94 -12.73
C GLU A 20 -3.62 12.44 -11.81
N GLU A 21 -4.63 11.60 -11.55
CA GLU A 21 -5.70 11.92 -10.59
C GLU A 21 -5.17 12.01 -9.15
N GLN A 22 -4.23 11.16 -8.76
CA GLN A 22 -3.55 11.26 -7.46
C GLN A 22 -2.67 12.51 -7.36
N ASP A 23 -1.96 12.89 -8.43
CA ASP A 23 -1.18 14.13 -8.43
C ASP A 23 -2.08 15.38 -8.29
N LYS A 24 -3.27 15.37 -8.89
CA LYS A 24 -4.28 16.42 -8.67
C LYS A 24 -4.68 16.50 -7.19
N LYS A 25 -4.96 15.37 -6.53
CA LYS A 25 -5.26 15.33 -5.09
C LYS A 25 -4.11 15.86 -4.24
N ARG A 26 -2.88 15.46 -4.57
CA ARG A 26 -1.67 15.94 -3.91
C ARG A 26 -1.51 17.46 -3.99
N ARG A 27 -1.76 18.06 -5.17
CA ARG A 27 -1.75 19.52 -5.35
C ARG A 27 -2.83 20.24 -4.55
N LEU A 28 -3.92 19.54 -4.22
CA LEU A 28 -4.98 20.04 -3.34
C LEU A 28 -4.67 19.86 -1.85
N GLY A 29 -3.49 19.32 -1.49
CA GLY A 29 -3.02 19.19 -0.11
C GLY A 29 -3.18 17.80 0.51
N ASP A 30 -3.56 16.79 -0.28
CA ASP A 30 -3.58 15.40 0.19
C ASP A 30 -2.14 14.86 0.30
N LEU A 31 -1.66 14.69 1.54
CA LEU A 31 -0.31 14.21 1.83
C LEU A 31 -0.16 12.68 1.67
N GLU A 32 -1.26 11.95 1.60
CA GLU A 32 -1.27 10.48 1.42
C GLU A 32 -1.44 10.07 -0.05
N ALA A 33 -1.76 11.02 -0.93
CA ALA A 33 -1.88 10.78 -2.36
C ALA A 33 -0.56 10.31 -2.98
N GLN A 34 -0.67 9.33 -3.88
CA GLN A 34 0.50 8.72 -4.52
C GLN A 34 1.16 9.68 -5.52
N THR A 35 2.49 9.58 -5.65
CA THR A 35 3.25 10.28 -6.68
C THR A 35 3.26 9.48 -7.97
N ILE A 36 3.37 10.18 -9.10
CA ILE A 36 3.50 9.52 -10.41
C ILE A 36 4.86 8.82 -10.50
N ASP A 37 4.85 7.53 -10.84
CA ASP A 37 6.04 6.72 -11.15
C ASP A 37 5.99 6.29 -12.61
N TYR A 38 6.70 7.04 -13.47
CA TYR A 38 6.75 6.77 -14.90
C TYR A 38 7.53 5.49 -15.23
N ASP A 39 8.50 5.09 -14.40
CA ASP A 39 9.25 3.86 -14.63
C ASP A 39 8.37 2.64 -14.38
N PHE A 40 7.50 2.68 -13.37
CA PHE A 40 6.48 1.66 -13.14
C PHE A 40 5.46 1.56 -14.29
N VAL A 41 4.95 2.69 -14.78
CA VAL A 41 4.04 2.72 -15.96
C VAL A 41 4.73 2.14 -17.19
N ASN A 42 5.99 2.53 -17.44
CA ASN A 42 6.78 1.98 -18.53
C ASN A 42 6.95 0.46 -18.40
N ALA A 43 7.20 -0.05 -17.19
CA ALA A 43 7.31 -1.48 -16.90
C ALA A 43 6.01 -2.23 -17.23
N LEU A 44 4.84 -1.68 -16.86
CA LEU A 44 3.53 -2.24 -17.22
C LEU A 44 3.36 -2.32 -18.75
N GLY A 45 3.88 -1.32 -19.48
CA GLY A 45 3.86 -1.26 -20.94
C GLY A 45 4.59 -2.40 -21.65
N TYR A 46 5.55 -3.06 -21.00
CA TYR A 46 6.20 -4.27 -21.53
C TYR A 46 5.31 -5.53 -21.44
N GLY A 47 4.16 -5.44 -20.76
CA GLY A 47 3.17 -6.51 -20.69
C GLY A 47 3.20 -7.28 -19.37
N MET A 48 2.61 -6.67 -18.33
CA MET A 48 2.35 -7.38 -17.07
C MET A 48 1.20 -8.39 -17.25
N PRO A 49 1.40 -9.69 -16.96
CA PRO A 49 0.34 -10.69 -17.01
C PRO A 49 -0.80 -10.38 -16.03
N PRO A 50 -2.03 -10.92 -16.26
CA PRO A 50 -3.08 -10.88 -15.26
C PRO A 50 -2.58 -11.48 -13.94
N THR A 51 -2.55 -10.65 -12.90
CA THR A 51 -1.94 -10.97 -11.61
C THR A 51 -2.89 -10.59 -10.49
N GLY A 52 -2.84 -11.30 -9.36
CA GLY A 52 -3.48 -10.88 -8.12
C GLY A 52 -2.42 -10.66 -7.05
N GLY A 53 -2.53 -9.55 -6.31
CA GLY A 53 -1.66 -9.23 -5.18
C GLY A 53 -2.41 -9.27 -3.86
N MET A 54 -1.67 -9.52 -2.78
CA MET A 54 -2.17 -9.43 -1.41
C MET A 54 -1.07 -8.93 -0.48
N GLY A 55 -1.43 -8.03 0.44
CA GLY A 55 -0.63 -7.67 1.60
C GLY A 55 -1.31 -8.15 2.89
N LEU A 56 -0.53 -8.74 3.80
CA LEU A 56 -0.98 -9.21 5.10
C LEU A 56 -0.20 -8.50 6.22
N GLY A 57 -0.91 -7.90 7.17
CA GLY A 57 -0.29 -7.30 8.35
C GLY A 57 0.13 -8.35 9.36
N ILE A 58 1.42 -8.68 9.43
CA ILE A 58 1.94 -9.72 10.33
C ILE A 58 1.73 -9.36 11.81
N ASP A 59 1.98 -8.11 12.21
CA ASP A 59 1.77 -7.68 13.60
C ASP A 59 0.30 -7.84 14.01
N ARG A 60 -0.62 -7.45 13.12
CA ARG A 60 -2.07 -7.59 13.35
C ARG A 60 -2.51 -9.06 13.37
N LEU A 61 -1.93 -9.91 12.54
CA LEU A 61 -2.16 -11.35 12.61
C LEU A 61 -1.71 -11.90 13.97
N THR A 62 -0.50 -11.56 14.40
CA THR A 62 0.04 -11.99 15.69
C THR A 62 -0.84 -11.53 16.84
N MET A 63 -1.28 -10.26 16.84
CA MET A 63 -2.20 -9.71 17.84
C MET A 63 -3.48 -10.53 17.96
N ILE A 64 -4.10 -10.91 16.83
CA ILE A 64 -5.31 -11.73 16.82
C ILE A 64 -5.02 -13.13 17.39
N LEU A 65 -3.92 -13.75 16.97
CA LEU A 65 -3.55 -15.10 17.42
C LEU A 65 -3.20 -15.16 18.90
N SER A 66 -2.61 -14.09 19.45
CA SER A 66 -2.22 -13.98 20.85
C SER A 66 -3.30 -13.34 21.74
N GLY A 67 -4.37 -12.81 21.17
CA GLY A 67 -5.43 -12.11 21.89
C GLY A 67 -5.04 -10.73 22.45
N PHE A 68 -3.99 -10.09 21.91
CA PHE A 68 -3.56 -8.76 22.35
C PHE A 68 -4.23 -7.66 21.54
N GLU A 69 -4.75 -6.63 22.22
CA GLU A 69 -5.38 -5.47 21.57
C GLU A 69 -4.37 -4.37 21.17
N SER A 70 -3.19 -4.36 21.79
CA SER A 70 -2.13 -3.38 21.54
C SER A 70 -1.00 -3.98 20.69
N ILE A 71 -0.62 -3.30 19.60
CA ILE A 71 0.50 -3.71 18.75
C ILE A 71 1.84 -3.73 19.48
N LYS A 72 1.97 -2.97 20.57
CA LYS A 72 3.19 -2.92 21.38
C LYS A 72 3.47 -4.23 22.11
N GLU A 73 2.45 -5.07 22.33
CA GLU A 73 2.58 -6.38 22.98
C GLU A 73 3.19 -7.43 22.04
N VAL A 74 3.19 -7.18 20.73
CA VAL A 74 3.70 -8.12 19.71
C VAL A 74 4.99 -7.64 19.04
N ILE A 75 5.49 -6.45 19.40
CA ILE A 75 6.76 -5.90 18.92
C ILE A 75 7.74 -5.89 20.10
N LEU A 76 8.89 -6.55 19.96
CA LEU A 76 9.89 -6.68 21.04
C LEU A 76 10.39 -5.32 21.57
N PHE A 77 10.58 -4.35 20.66
CA PHE A 77 11.06 -3.00 20.99
C PHE A 77 10.22 -1.97 20.23
N PRO A 78 9.01 -1.64 20.72
CA PRO A 78 8.11 -0.74 20.01
C PRO A 78 8.61 0.70 20.10
N GLN A 79 8.26 1.53 19.10
CA GLN A 79 8.54 2.96 19.16
C GLN A 79 7.80 3.59 20.35
N MET A 80 8.56 4.25 21.22
CA MET A 80 8.05 4.98 22.38
C MET A 80 8.32 6.47 22.24
N LYS A 81 7.49 7.30 22.88
CA LYS A 81 7.76 8.73 22.98
C LYS A 81 9.02 8.94 23.83
N ARG A 82 9.92 9.81 23.39
CA ARG A 82 11.07 10.24 24.20
C ARG A 82 10.57 11.09 25.37
N GLU A 83 11.21 10.92 26.53
CA GLU A 83 11.03 11.80 27.70
C GLU A 83 11.61 13.20 27.44
#